data_AF-A0A428ZCM1-F1
#
_entry.id   AF-A0A428ZCM1-F1
#
_cell.length_a   1.000
_cell.length_b   1.000
_cell.length_c   1.000
_cell.angle_alpha   90.00
_cell.angle_beta   90.00
_cell.angle_gamma   90.00
#
_symmetry.space_group_name_H-M   'P 1'
#
loop_
_entity.id
_entity.type
_entity.pdbx_description
1 polymer ?
#
loop_
_entity_poly.entity_id
_entity_poly.type
_entity_poly.pdbx_seq_one_letter_code
_entity_poly.pdbx_strand_id
1 'polypeptide(L)'
;MIVVSLALLSFVVPADDSSTSTSTAEPGPAAEPVDLLRKCPTLKRGQRDPINGDKCVRELQKKLQILGYDQDLTGIFADRTEANVKAFQLSRSIAPPVGIFGPKTRDALLGPPHQPDIPEPTFSTDACTSTQCSIYLSRTTTRKYAGLIAERPLAATAVSTAVIRTACAQLKLLFIAVVCQVFGDHYAARIKTALTKAFQQNACLRVTLTRPDASQTPLTFTPDKSSRCQT
;
A
#
# COMPACT_ATOMS: atom_id res chain seq x y z
N MET A 1 2.86 40.96 55.27
CA MET A 1 4.00 41.08 56.20
C MET A 1 4.17 39.76 56.94
N ILE A 2 5.41 39.38 57.28
CA ILE A 2 5.92 38.06 57.76
C ILE A 2 6.21 37.13 56.55
N VAL A 3 7.40 37.08 55.91
CA VAL A 3 8.83 36.87 56.27
C VAL A 3 9.18 35.42 56.69
N VAL A 4 10.27 34.90 56.08
CA VAL A 4 11.18 33.79 56.51
C VAL A 4 10.75 32.37 56.03
N SER A 5 11.56 31.47 55.44
CA SER A 5 13.02 31.30 55.35
C SER A 5 13.44 30.42 54.16
N LEU A 6 14.62 30.71 53.60
CA LEU A 6 15.47 29.76 52.87
C LEU A 6 16.18 28.84 53.88
N ALA A 7 16.24 27.54 53.61
CA ALA A 7 17.24 26.63 54.19
C ALA A 7 17.58 25.51 53.20
N LEU A 8 18.87 25.47 52.84
CA LEU A 8 19.56 24.40 52.10
C LEU A 8 19.68 23.13 52.95
N LEU A 9 19.75 21.97 52.28
CA LEU A 9 20.54 20.75 52.61
C LEU A 9 20.35 19.76 51.45
N SER A 10 21.31 19.68 50.52
CA SER A 10 22.39 18.67 50.48
C SER A 10 21.87 17.25 50.31
N PHE A 11 22.14 16.62 49.16
CA PHE A 11 22.72 15.27 49.10
C PHE A 11 23.33 15.03 47.72
N VAL A 12 24.66 15.14 47.68
CA VAL A 12 25.54 14.54 46.67
C VAL A 12 25.61 13.05 46.99
N VAL A 13 25.41 12.20 45.99
CA VAL A 13 25.63 10.74 46.04
C VAL A 13 26.47 10.37 44.81
N PRO A 14 27.47 9.48 44.94
CA PRO A 14 28.66 9.44 44.10
C PRO A 14 28.45 8.72 42.76
N ALA A 15 29.29 9.08 41.80
CA ALA A 15 29.57 8.28 40.61
C ALA A 15 30.37 7.04 41.04
N ASP A 16 29.82 5.86 40.78
CA ASP A 16 30.58 4.61 40.79
C ASP A 16 30.65 4.09 39.34
N ASP A 17 31.87 3.74 38.98
CA ASP A 17 32.35 3.33 37.67
C ASP A 17 32.47 1.81 37.71
N SER A 18 31.75 1.07 36.87
CA SER A 18 32.27 -0.17 36.26
C SER A 18 31.22 -1.00 35.51
N SER A 19 31.68 -1.44 34.35
CA SER A 19 31.32 -2.69 33.65
C SER A 19 30.14 -2.65 32.67
N THR A 20 30.50 -2.29 31.44
CA THR A 20 30.38 -3.18 30.27
C THR A 20 28.99 -3.73 29.96
N SER A 21 28.34 -3.10 29.00
CA SER A 21 27.74 -3.81 27.88
C SER A 21 27.77 -2.89 26.68
N THR A 22 28.80 -3.06 25.87
CA THR A 22 28.85 -2.64 24.47
C THR A 22 27.56 -3.13 23.80
N SER A 23 26.56 -2.26 23.69
CA SER A 23 25.40 -2.48 22.84
C SER A 23 25.84 -2.26 21.40
N THR A 24 26.60 -3.22 20.89
CA THR A 24 26.66 -3.49 19.45
C THR A 24 25.22 -3.73 19.04
N ALA A 25 24.63 -2.74 18.38
CA ALA A 25 23.37 -2.91 17.67
C ALA A 25 23.63 -3.94 16.56
N GLU A 26 23.33 -5.19 16.87
CA GLU A 26 23.23 -6.28 15.92
C GLU A 26 22.16 -5.91 14.87
N PRO A 27 22.45 -5.98 13.56
CA PRO A 27 21.44 -5.79 12.53
C PRO A 27 20.39 -6.90 12.65
N GLY A 28 19.16 -6.55 13.01
CA GLY A 28 18.11 -7.52 13.35
C GLY A 28 17.69 -8.50 12.22
N PRO A 29 17.17 -9.68 12.59
CA PRO A 29 16.95 -10.86 11.73
C PRO A 29 15.65 -10.80 10.90
N ALA A 30 15.32 -9.65 10.32
CA ALA A 30 14.13 -9.48 9.48
C ALA A 30 14.39 -9.76 7.98
N ALA A 31 15.66 -9.86 7.56
CA ALA A 31 16.05 -9.97 6.15
C ALA A 31 16.21 -11.41 5.64
N GLU A 32 16.52 -12.39 6.49
CA GLU A 32 16.83 -13.77 6.08
C GLU A 32 15.66 -14.62 5.53
N PRO A 33 14.40 -14.49 6.01
CA PRO A 33 13.32 -15.39 5.59
C PRO A 33 12.90 -15.24 4.12
N VAL A 34 13.10 -14.06 3.54
CA VAL A 34 12.68 -13.76 2.15
C VAL A 34 13.66 -14.34 1.14
N ASP A 35 14.94 -14.43 1.50
CA ASP A 35 15.99 -14.96 0.63
C ASP A 35 15.87 -16.49 0.43
N LEU A 36 15.46 -17.22 1.47
CA LEU A 36 15.24 -18.67 1.38
C LEU A 36 14.20 -19.05 0.31
N LEU A 37 13.05 -18.38 0.30
CA LEU A 37 12.01 -18.65 -0.70
C LEU A 37 12.43 -18.30 -2.13
N ARG A 38 13.48 -17.50 -2.35
CA ARG A 38 14.03 -17.27 -3.71
C ARG A 38 14.81 -18.48 -4.22
N LYS A 39 15.50 -19.19 -3.33
CA LYS A 39 16.39 -20.33 -3.64
C LYS A 39 15.68 -21.69 -3.70
N CYS A 40 14.50 -21.80 -3.09
CA CYS A 40 13.72 -23.05 -3.08
C CYS A 40 13.41 -23.59 -4.49
N PRO A 41 13.29 -24.90 -4.72
CA PRO A 41 12.77 -25.39 -5.99
C PRO A 41 11.26 -25.10 -6.14
N THR A 42 10.66 -25.50 -7.25
CA THR A 42 9.20 -25.45 -7.42
C THR A 42 8.52 -26.35 -6.40
N LEU A 43 7.60 -25.78 -5.61
CA LEU A 43 6.88 -26.53 -4.58
C LEU A 43 5.47 -26.96 -5.04
N LYS A 44 5.06 -28.18 -4.70
CA LYS A 44 3.76 -28.76 -5.03
C LYS A 44 3.30 -29.76 -3.97
N ARG A 45 2.02 -30.14 -4.03
CA ARG A 45 1.42 -31.09 -3.10
C ARG A 45 2.25 -32.38 -2.96
N GLY A 46 2.36 -32.86 -1.73
CA GLY A 46 3.07 -34.09 -1.35
C GLY A 46 4.53 -33.89 -0.93
N GLN A 47 5.10 -32.70 -1.18
CA GLN A 47 6.44 -32.38 -0.71
C GLN A 47 6.45 -32.05 0.79
N ARG A 48 7.59 -32.33 1.43
CA ARG A 48 7.85 -32.04 2.83
C ARG A 48 9.26 -31.51 2.99
N ASP A 49 9.46 -30.64 3.96
CA ASP A 49 10.79 -30.20 4.37
C ASP A 49 11.57 -31.34 5.07
N PRO A 50 12.91 -31.31 5.04
CA PRO A 50 13.74 -30.36 4.29
C PRO A 50 13.81 -30.68 2.79
N ILE A 51 13.92 -29.65 1.96
CA ILE A 51 14.13 -29.75 0.52
C ILE A 51 15.48 -29.11 0.22
N ASN A 52 16.45 -29.91 -0.25
CA ASN A 52 17.84 -29.48 -0.44
C ASN A 52 18.50 -28.91 0.85
N GLY A 53 18.08 -29.38 2.02
CA GLY A 53 18.55 -28.87 3.31
C GLY A 53 17.75 -27.71 3.89
N ASP A 54 16.84 -27.11 3.10
CA ASP A 54 16.08 -25.92 3.50
C ASP A 54 14.62 -26.21 3.89
N LYS A 55 14.04 -25.34 4.73
CA LYS A 55 12.64 -25.40 5.18
C LYS A 55 11.68 -24.64 4.26
N CYS A 56 11.74 -24.96 2.97
CA CYS A 56 11.05 -24.26 1.89
C CYS A 56 9.52 -24.25 2.05
N VAL A 57 8.92 -25.39 2.39
CA VAL A 57 7.46 -25.50 2.55
C VAL A 57 7.01 -24.68 3.75
N ARG A 58 7.72 -24.79 4.88
CA ARG A 58 7.37 -24.06 6.10
C ARG A 58 7.45 -22.54 5.91
N GLU A 59 8.45 -22.05 5.18
CA GLU A 59 8.54 -20.60 4.89
C GLU A 59 7.43 -20.12 3.94
N LEU A 60 7.03 -20.93 2.96
CA LEU A 60 5.87 -20.62 2.12
C LEU A 60 4.60 -20.52 2.97
N GLN A 61 4.39 -21.51 3.84
CA GLN A 61 3.26 -21.53 4.75
C GLN A 61 3.24 -20.30 5.67
N LYS A 62 4.40 -19.88 6.19
CA LYS A 62 4.54 -18.67 7.00
C LYS A 62 4.14 -17.41 6.23
N LYS A 63 4.54 -17.30 4.95
CA LYS A 63 4.13 -16.18 4.11
C LYS A 63 2.64 -16.18 3.81
N LEU A 64 2.04 -17.33 3.52
CA LEU A 64 0.59 -17.45 3.34
C LEU A 64 -0.15 -17.06 4.63
N GLN A 65 0.32 -17.50 5.80
CA GLN A 65 -0.26 -17.10 7.08
C GLN A 65 -0.20 -15.58 7.31
N ILE A 66 0.95 -14.93 7.04
CA ILE A 66 1.10 -13.47 7.13
C ILE A 66 0.15 -12.73 6.18
N LEU A 67 -0.15 -13.30 5.03
CA LEU A 67 -1.12 -12.76 4.07
C LEU A 67 -2.59 -13.01 4.47
N GLY A 68 -2.84 -13.65 5.62
CA GLY A 68 -4.18 -13.86 6.17
C GLY A 68 -4.86 -15.16 5.72
N TYR A 69 -4.13 -16.08 5.08
CA TYR A 69 -4.67 -17.41 4.79
C TYR A 69 -4.65 -18.29 6.04
N ASP A 70 -5.71 -19.10 6.23
CA ASP A 70 -5.73 -20.15 7.25
C ASP A 70 -4.70 -21.23 6.89
N GLN A 71 -3.52 -21.14 7.51
CA GLN A 71 -2.35 -21.91 7.12
C GLN A 71 -1.55 -22.40 8.33
N ASP A 72 -1.36 -23.71 8.38
CA ASP A 72 -0.50 -24.37 9.36
C ASP A 72 0.96 -24.40 8.90
N LEU A 73 1.90 -24.30 9.86
CA LEU A 73 3.35 -24.30 9.61
C LEU A 73 3.96 -25.70 9.77
N THR A 74 3.34 -26.70 9.15
CA THR A 74 3.72 -28.11 9.28
C THR A 74 5.00 -28.48 8.54
N GLY A 75 5.46 -27.66 7.59
CA GLY A 75 6.51 -28.03 6.64
C GLY A 75 6.08 -29.10 5.64
N ILE A 76 4.78 -29.40 5.54
CA ILE A 76 4.21 -30.38 4.60
C ILE A 76 3.25 -29.66 3.65
N PHE A 77 3.51 -29.76 2.36
CA PHE A 77 2.69 -29.16 1.32
C PHE A 77 1.48 -30.08 1.07
N ALA A 78 0.52 -30.04 1.99
CA ALA A 78 -0.72 -30.81 1.94
C ALA A 78 -1.84 -30.02 1.22
N ASP A 79 -3.05 -30.60 1.20
CA ASP A 79 -4.22 -30.05 0.49
C ASP A 79 -4.55 -28.59 0.88
N ARG A 80 -4.46 -28.26 2.18
CA ARG A 80 -4.67 -26.88 2.66
C ARG A 80 -3.65 -25.90 2.07
N THR A 81 -2.38 -26.30 1.98
CA THR A 81 -1.32 -25.46 1.40
C THR A 81 -1.55 -25.27 -0.10
N GLU A 82 -1.94 -26.32 -0.82
CA GLU A 82 -2.29 -26.23 -2.24
C GLU A 82 -3.48 -25.30 -2.47
N ALA A 83 -4.55 -25.44 -1.69
CA ALA A 83 -5.72 -24.59 -1.77
C ALA A 83 -5.39 -23.11 -1.55
N ASN A 84 -4.57 -22.80 -0.53
CA ASN A 84 -4.13 -21.43 -0.26
C ASN A 84 -3.23 -20.88 -1.37
N VAL A 85 -2.38 -21.69 -1.98
CA VAL A 85 -1.60 -21.27 -3.16
C VAL A 85 -2.51 -20.99 -4.36
N LYS A 86 -3.55 -21.79 -4.60
CA LYS A 86 -4.54 -21.52 -5.65
C LYS A 86 -5.30 -20.22 -5.40
N ALA A 87 -5.75 -20.01 -4.16
CA ALA A 87 -6.43 -18.78 -3.77
C ALA A 87 -5.51 -17.56 -3.93
N PHE A 88 -4.24 -17.68 -3.53
CA PHE A 88 -3.24 -16.65 -3.76
C PHE A 88 -3.04 -16.36 -5.25
N GLN A 89 -2.89 -17.40 -6.08
CA GLN A 89 -2.75 -17.24 -7.53
C GLN A 89 -3.94 -16.51 -8.15
N LEU A 90 -5.16 -16.88 -7.77
CA LEU A 90 -6.38 -16.19 -8.18
C LEU A 90 -6.38 -14.71 -7.74
N SER A 91 -5.98 -14.43 -6.50
CA SER A 91 -5.91 -13.05 -5.97
C SER A 91 -4.87 -12.18 -6.69
N ARG A 92 -3.91 -12.81 -7.37
CA ARG A 92 -2.83 -12.18 -8.13
C ARG A 92 -3.02 -12.28 -9.65
N SER A 93 -4.24 -12.61 -10.11
CA SER A 93 -4.54 -12.78 -11.55
C SER A 93 -3.65 -13.82 -12.26
N ILE A 94 -3.06 -14.77 -11.53
CA ILE A 94 -2.22 -15.83 -12.08
C ILE A 94 -3.12 -16.98 -12.55
N ALA A 95 -3.31 -17.07 -13.86
CA ALA A 95 -4.08 -18.13 -14.52
C ALA A 95 -3.18 -19.09 -15.30
N PRO A 96 -3.45 -20.41 -15.26
CA PRO A 96 -4.41 -21.10 -14.38
C PRO A 96 -3.91 -21.22 -12.92
N PRO A 97 -4.81 -21.20 -11.91
CA PRO A 97 -4.47 -21.38 -10.50
C PRO A 97 -4.20 -22.87 -10.20
N VAL A 98 -3.02 -23.33 -10.57
CA VAL A 98 -2.63 -24.75 -10.49
C VAL A 98 -2.23 -25.22 -9.09
N GLY A 99 -2.04 -24.32 -8.12
CA GLY A 99 -1.67 -24.68 -6.74
C GLY A 99 -0.19 -25.02 -6.55
N ILE A 100 0.63 -24.66 -7.54
CA ILE A 100 2.08 -24.89 -7.56
C ILE A 100 2.82 -23.59 -7.24
N PHE A 101 3.74 -23.64 -6.29
CA PHE A 101 4.67 -22.55 -6.00
C PHE A 101 5.86 -22.60 -6.95
N GLY A 102 5.62 -22.23 -8.22
CA GLY A 102 6.64 -22.06 -9.25
C GLY A 102 7.16 -20.62 -9.36
N PRO A 103 8.00 -20.31 -10.37
CA PRO A 103 8.62 -19.00 -10.53
C PRO A 103 7.62 -17.83 -10.51
N LYS A 104 6.54 -17.89 -11.30
CA LYS A 104 5.49 -16.85 -11.32
C LYS A 104 4.86 -16.60 -9.95
N THR A 105 4.50 -17.67 -9.24
CA THR A 105 3.89 -17.58 -7.90
C THR A 105 4.87 -16.97 -6.90
N ARG A 106 6.13 -17.36 -6.99
CA ARG A 106 7.21 -16.85 -6.13
C ARG A 106 7.47 -15.38 -6.35
N ASP A 107 7.57 -14.94 -7.61
CA ASP A 107 7.76 -13.53 -7.93
C ASP A 107 6.60 -12.69 -7.42
N ALA A 108 5.36 -13.17 -7.56
CA ALA A 108 4.19 -12.48 -7.02
C ALA A 108 4.14 -12.47 -5.48
N LEU A 109 4.63 -13.53 -4.81
CA LEU A 109 4.64 -13.65 -3.36
C LEU A 109 5.75 -12.82 -2.70
N LEU A 110 6.90 -12.70 -3.37
CA LEU A 110 8.10 -12.01 -2.86
C LEU A 110 8.31 -10.62 -3.47
N GLY A 111 7.54 -10.27 -4.49
CA GLY A 111 7.50 -8.96 -5.10
C GLY A 111 6.80 -7.93 -4.21
N PRO A 112 6.83 -6.65 -4.61
CA PRO A 112 6.01 -5.64 -3.96
C PRO A 112 4.53 -6.08 -3.97
N PRO A 113 3.73 -5.67 -2.97
CA PRO A 113 2.31 -5.99 -2.96
C PRO A 113 1.72 -5.66 -4.32
N HIS A 114 1.25 -6.68 -5.05
CA HIS A 114 0.61 -6.45 -6.34
C HIS A 114 -0.57 -5.53 -6.05
N GLN A 115 -0.43 -4.27 -6.45
CA GLN A 115 -1.56 -3.37 -6.57
C GLN A 115 -2.53 -4.12 -7.48
N PRO A 116 -3.82 -4.22 -7.09
CA PRO A 116 -4.82 -4.80 -7.98
C PRO A 116 -4.63 -4.17 -9.37
N ASP A 117 -4.90 -4.91 -10.46
CA ASP A 117 -4.82 -4.43 -11.85
C ASP A 117 -5.69 -3.16 -12.05
N ILE A 118 -5.20 -2.05 -11.50
CA ILE A 118 -5.77 -0.73 -11.53
C ILE A 118 -5.16 -0.20 -12.82
N PRO A 119 -5.98 -0.03 -13.89
CA PRO A 119 -5.47 0.54 -15.12
C PRO A 119 -4.78 1.87 -14.79
N GLU A 120 -3.64 2.16 -15.40
CA GLU A 120 -2.94 3.43 -15.14
C GLU A 120 -3.89 4.61 -15.40
N PRO A 121 -3.93 5.60 -14.49
CA PRO A 121 -4.89 6.67 -14.62
C PRO A 121 -4.50 7.60 -15.78
N THR A 122 -5.40 7.71 -16.76
CA THR A 122 -5.25 8.62 -17.89
C THR A 122 -5.91 9.95 -17.57
N PHE A 123 -5.11 11.03 -17.56
CA PHE A 123 -5.58 12.37 -17.27
C PHE A 123 -5.47 13.29 -18.48
N SER A 124 -6.44 14.20 -18.63
CA SER A 124 -6.27 15.44 -19.38
C SER A 124 -6.08 16.61 -18.40
N THR A 125 -5.39 17.66 -18.82
CA THR A 125 -5.09 18.81 -17.97
C THR A 125 -5.57 20.11 -18.62
N ASP A 126 -6.06 21.04 -17.81
CA ASP A 126 -6.20 22.44 -18.22
C ASP A 126 -4.91 23.22 -17.91
N ALA A 127 -4.77 24.40 -18.51
CA ALA A 127 -3.73 25.34 -18.11
C ALA A 127 -3.91 25.69 -16.63
N CYS A 128 -2.94 25.32 -15.79
CA CYS A 128 -2.93 25.68 -14.39
C CYS A 128 -2.75 27.20 -14.24
N THR A 129 -3.45 27.83 -13.30
CA THR A 129 -3.18 29.20 -12.86
C THR A 129 -2.29 29.19 -11.62
N SER A 130 -1.94 30.38 -11.12
CA SER A 130 -1.18 30.51 -9.88
C SER A 130 -1.94 30.03 -8.65
N THR A 131 -3.28 29.98 -8.69
CA THR A 131 -4.14 29.67 -7.54
C THR A 131 -4.86 28.33 -7.65
N GLN A 132 -5.07 27.81 -8.86
CA GLN A 132 -5.84 26.60 -9.09
C GLN A 132 -5.35 25.83 -10.32
N CYS A 133 -5.39 24.50 -10.23
CA CYS A 133 -5.25 23.62 -11.38
C CYS A 133 -6.32 22.53 -11.37
N SER A 134 -6.83 22.18 -12.55
CA SER A 134 -7.81 21.11 -12.71
C SER A 134 -7.30 20.08 -13.71
N ILE A 135 -7.41 18.81 -13.35
CA ILE A 135 -7.14 17.68 -14.21
C ILE A 135 -8.37 16.77 -14.24
N TYR A 136 -8.53 16.03 -15.33
CA TYR A 136 -9.71 15.22 -15.57
C TYR A 136 -9.29 13.80 -15.84
N LEU A 137 -9.71 12.87 -14.99
CA LEU A 137 -9.58 11.44 -15.24
C LEU A 137 -10.51 11.08 -16.40
N SER A 138 -10.05 10.34 -17.42
CA SER A 138 -10.90 10.01 -18.58
C SER A 138 -12.20 9.31 -18.19
N ARG A 139 -13.22 9.37 -19.06
CA ARG A 139 -14.49 8.68 -18.80
C ARG A 139 -14.29 7.17 -18.69
N THR A 140 -13.49 6.59 -19.57
CA THR A 140 -13.16 5.15 -19.54
C THR A 140 -12.52 4.74 -18.22
N THR A 141 -11.52 5.48 -17.74
CA THR A 141 -10.82 5.17 -16.49
C THR A 141 -11.69 5.42 -15.27
N THR A 142 -12.49 6.50 -15.27
CA THR A 142 -13.48 6.77 -14.21
C THR A 142 -14.46 5.61 -14.06
N ARG A 143 -14.97 5.05 -15.17
CA ARG A 143 -15.87 3.88 -15.12
C ARG A 143 -15.18 2.62 -14.62
N LYS A 144 -13.96 2.34 -15.10
CA LYS A 144 -13.18 1.17 -14.65
C LYS A 144 -12.91 1.23 -13.15
N TYR A 145 -12.51 2.40 -12.63
CA TYR A 145 -12.26 2.60 -11.20
C TYR A 145 -13.53 2.49 -10.37
N ALA A 146 -14.66 3.05 -10.82
CA ALA A 146 -15.93 2.89 -10.13
C ALA A 146 -16.36 1.42 -10.06
N GLY A 147 -16.18 0.65 -11.15
CA GLY A 147 -16.44 -0.79 -11.17
C GLY A 147 -15.55 -1.56 -10.20
N LEU A 148 -14.24 -1.31 -10.23
CA LEU A 148 -13.27 -1.95 -9.31
C LEU A 148 -13.63 -1.70 -7.84
N ILE A 149 -14.06 -0.48 -7.50
CA ILE A 149 -14.44 -0.10 -6.13
C ILE A 149 -15.77 -0.76 -5.72
N ALA A 150 -16.71 -0.90 -6.65
CA ALA A 150 -17.99 -1.56 -6.40
C ALA A 150 -17.81 -3.07 -6.11
N GLU A 151 -16.92 -3.73 -6.84
CA GLU A 151 -16.66 -5.17 -6.69
C GLU A 151 -15.73 -5.48 -5.51
N ARG A 152 -14.79 -4.58 -5.19
CA ARG A 152 -13.74 -4.82 -4.20
C ARG A 152 -13.58 -3.58 -3.30
N PRO A 153 -14.16 -3.56 -2.08
CA PRO A 153 -14.09 -2.38 -1.21
C PRO A 153 -12.65 -2.01 -0.81
N LEU A 154 -11.73 -2.98 -0.75
CA LEU A 154 -10.30 -2.76 -0.50
C LEU A 154 -9.58 -2.07 -1.68
N ALA A 155 -10.13 -2.12 -2.89
CA ALA A 155 -9.56 -1.42 -4.06
C ALA A 155 -9.72 0.10 -3.96
N ALA A 156 -10.64 0.61 -3.13
CA ALA A 156 -10.86 2.05 -2.96
C ALA A 156 -9.59 2.78 -2.49
N THR A 157 -8.86 2.22 -1.53
CA THR A 157 -7.61 2.81 -1.01
C THR A 157 -6.52 2.80 -2.07
N ALA A 158 -6.40 1.70 -2.81
CA ALA A 158 -5.38 1.55 -3.85
C ALA A 158 -5.65 2.48 -5.04
N VAL A 159 -6.91 2.56 -5.50
CA VAL A 159 -7.35 3.48 -6.57
C VAL A 159 -7.16 4.93 -6.14
N SER A 160 -7.58 5.29 -4.92
CA SER A 160 -7.42 6.65 -4.40
C SER A 160 -5.95 7.07 -4.36
N THR A 161 -5.08 6.18 -3.87
CA THR A 161 -3.63 6.41 -3.83
C THR A 161 -3.06 6.57 -5.24
N ALA A 162 -3.47 5.74 -6.19
CA ALA A 162 -3.01 5.81 -7.58
C ALA A 162 -3.44 7.13 -8.25
N VAL A 163 -4.72 7.51 -8.12
CA VAL A 163 -5.27 8.77 -8.64
C VAL A 163 -4.52 9.97 -8.07
N ILE A 164 -4.33 10.04 -6.75
CA ILE A 164 -3.64 11.17 -6.09
C ILE A 164 -2.17 11.23 -6.52
N ARG A 165 -1.44 10.12 -6.48
CA ARG A 165 -0.01 10.10 -6.82
C ARG A 165 0.23 10.53 -8.26
N THR A 166 -0.53 9.99 -9.21
CA THR A 166 -0.33 10.31 -10.62
C THR A 166 -0.81 11.72 -10.94
N ALA A 167 -1.93 12.17 -10.34
CA ALA A 167 -2.35 13.56 -10.41
C ALA A 167 -1.22 14.50 -9.97
N CYS A 168 -0.68 14.28 -8.77
CA CYS A 168 0.43 15.06 -8.23
C CYS A 168 1.68 15.05 -9.13
N ALA A 169 2.08 13.88 -9.63
CA ALA A 169 3.27 13.75 -10.49
C ALA A 169 3.14 14.51 -11.80
N GLN A 170 1.94 14.50 -12.41
CA GLN A 170 1.64 15.20 -13.66
C GLN A 170 1.71 16.72 -13.50
N LEU A 171 1.31 17.25 -12.33
CA LEU A 171 1.29 18.69 -12.14
C LEU A 171 2.68 19.32 -11.99
N LYS A 172 3.75 18.58 -11.66
CA LYS A 172 5.13 19.10 -11.46
C LYS A 172 5.17 20.49 -10.78
N LEU A 173 4.24 20.77 -9.87
CA LEU A 173 4.03 22.13 -9.36
C LEU A 173 5.03 22.42 -8.25
N LEU A 174 5.69 23.59 -8.36
CA LEU A 174 6.67 24.18 -7.44
C LEU A 174 6.17 24.43 -6.01
N PHE A 175 4.93 24.04 -5.68
CA PHE A 175 4.34 24.24 -4.37
C PHE A 175 3.91 22.91 -3.75
N ILE A 176 4.89 22.33 -3.05
CA ILE A 176 4.73 21.43 -1.89
C ILE A 176 4.56 19.94 -2.23
N ALA A 177 5.70 19.24 -2.28
CA ALA A 177 5.82 17.78 -2.20
C ALA A 177 5.13 17.15 -0.95
N VAL A 178 4.80 17.95 0.06
CA VAL A 178 4.22 17.51 1.35
C VAL A 178 2.75 17.07 1.26
N VAL A 179 1.94 17.63 0.34
CA VAL A 179 0.50 17.26 0.26
C VAL A 179 0.29 15.86 -0.32
N CYS A 180 1.22 15.36 -1.14
CA CYS A 180 1.03 14.12 -1.89
C CYS A 180 1.44 12.84 -1.12
N GLN A 181 2.18 12.95 -0.01
CA GLN A 181 2.57 11.80 0.83
C GLN A 181 1.70 11.62 2.08
N VAL A 182 0.95 12.64 2.51
CA VAL A 182 0.36 12.68 3.86
C VAL A 182 -1.15 12.39 3.91
N PHE A 183 -1.88 12.38 2.79
CA PHE A 183 -3.35 12.38 2.83
C PHE A 183 -4.06 11.25 2.05
N GLY A 184 -3.49 10.05 1.99
CA GLY A 184 -4.16 8.90 1.35
C GLY A 184 -5.50 8.55 1.98
N ASP A 185 -5.57 8.52 3.31
CA ASP A 185 -6.74 8.02 4.03
C ASP A 185 -7.88 9.05 4.13
N HIS A 186 -7.55 10.33 4.31
CA HIS A 186 -8.56 11.39 4.48
C HIS A 186 -9.37 11.65 3.20
N TYR A 187 -8.76 11.46 2.01
CA TYR A 187 -9.42 11.70 0.73
C TYR A 187 -10.04 10.44 0.12
N ALA A 188 -9.72 9.24 0.59
CA ALA A 188 -10.23 7.99 0.03
C ALA A 188 -11.77 7.93 0.01
N ALA A 189 -12.42 8.34 1.10
CA ALA A 189 -13.89 8.40 1.18
C ALA A 189 -14.49 9.40 0.18
N ARG A 190 -13.84 10.55 0.00
CA ARG A 190 -14.28 11.59 -0.94
C ARG A 190 -14.10 11.16 -2.39
N ILE A 191 -12.97 10.53 -2.72
CA ILE A 191 -12.69 9.97 -4.04
C ILE A 191 -13.69 8.87 -4.37
N LYS A 192 -13.91 7.93 -3.45
CA LYS A 192 -14.91 6.86 -3.62
C LYS A 192 -16.29 7.43 -3.94
N THR A 193 -16.73 8.40 -3.15
CA THR A 193 -18.04 9.06 -3.34
C THR A 193 -18.11 9.78 -4.67
N ALA A 194 -17.06 10.54 -5.02
CA ALA A 194 -16.99 11.29 -6.27
C ALA A 194 -16.92 10.38 -7.50
N LEU A 195 -16.15 9.29 -7.46
CA LEU A 195 -16.07 8.28 -8.52
C LEU A 195 -17.43 7.60 -8.74
N THR A 196 -18.10 7.21 -7.66
CA THR A 196 -19.43 6.60 -7.73
C THR A 196 -20.44 7.57 -8.35
N LYS A 197 -20.43 8.83 -7.92
CA LYS A 197 -21.30 9.88 -8.46
C LYS A 197 -20.98 10.18 -9.92
N ALA A 198 -19.70 10.25 -10.28
CA ALA A 198 -19.27 10.48 -11.66
C ALA A 198 -19.72 9.34 -12.58
N PHE A 199 -19.56 8.08 -12.12
CA PHE A 199 -20.06 6.91 -12.83
C PHE A 199 -21.58 6.96 -13.07
N GLN A 200 -22.37 7.19 -12.02
CA GLN A 200 -23.84 7.29 -12.13
C GLN A 200 -24.29 8.41 -13.08
N GLN A 201 -23.51 9.48 -13.16
CA GLN A 201 -23.83 10.63 -13.98
C GLN A 201 -23.30 10.55 -15.42
N ASN A 202 -22.64 9.45 -15.81
CA ASN A 202 -21.87 9.35 -17.06
C ASN A 202 -20.86 10.51 -17.24
N ALA A 203 -20.33 10.96 -16.11
CA ALA A 203 -19.36 12.04 -15.98
C ALA A 203 -17.95 11.46 -15.79
N CYS A 204 -16.94 12.28 -16.03
CA CYS A 204 -15.57 11.97 -15.65
C CYS A 204 -15.23 12.56 -14.28
N LEU A 205 -14.15 12.10 -13.65
CA LEU A 205 -13.72 12.67 -12.36
C LEU A 205 -12.79 13.86 -12.61
N ARG A 206 -13.23 15.06 -12.21
CA ARG A 206 -12.38 16.25 -12.13
C ARG A 206 -11.71 16.31 -10.76
N VAL A 207 -10.40 16.42 -10.78
CA VAL A 207 -9.55 16.66 -9.61
C VAL A 207 -9.07 18.10 -9.68
N THR A 208 -9.45 18.90 -8.69
CA THR A 208 -9.07 20.31 -8.62
C THR A 208 -8.19 20.54 -7.41
N LEU A 209 -6.99 21.03 -7.69
CA LEU A 209 -5.99 21.46 -6.72
C LEU A 209 -6.13 22.97 -6.56
N THR A 210 -6.32 23.42 -5.32
CA THR A 210 -6.40 24.83 -4.94
C THR A 210 -5.32 25.12 -3.93
N ARG A 211 -4.71 26.30 -4.01
CA ARG A 211 -3.66 26.70 -3.08
C ARG A 211 -4.21 26.71 -1.62
N PRO A 212 -3.45 26.20 -0.62
CA PRO A 212 -3.95 26.05 0.76
C PRO A 212 -4.33 27.36 1.48
N ASP A 213 -3.70 28.48 1.12
CA ASP A 213 -4.03 29.84 1.59
C ASP A 213 -5.42 30.31 1.10
N ALA A 214 -5.91 29.77 -0.02
CA ALA A 214 -7.17 30.13 -0.63
C ALA A 214 -8.34 29.19 -0.23
N SER A 215 -8.04 28.01 0.34
CA SER A 215 -9.07 27.01 0.67
C SER A 215 -8.61 26.05 1.77
N GLN A 216 -9.50 25.76 2.72
CA GLN A 216 -9.29 24.72 3.75
C GLN A 216 -9.23 23.30 3.15
N THR A 217 -9.81 23.08 1.96
CA THR A 217 -9.72 21.80 1.24
C THR A 217 -8.92 21.98 -0.04
N PRO A 218 -7.60 21.74 -0.02
CA PRO A 218 -6.72 22.01 -1.17
C PRO A 218 -6.97 21.04 -2.32
N LEU A 219 -7.61 19.90 -2.07
CA LEU A 219 -7.92 18.88 -3.07
C LEU A 219 -9.43 18.60 -3.09
N THR A 220 -10.04 18.77 -4.26
CA THR A 220 -11.47 18.51 -4.47
C THR A 220 -11.69 17.56 -5.64
N PHE A 221 -12.72 16.73 -5.51
CA PHE A 221 -13.07 15.68 -6.46
C PHE A 221 -14.54 15.84 -6.84
N THR A 222 -14.82 16.11 -8.11
CA THR A 222 -16.17 16.41 -8.58
C THR A 222 -16.47 15.71 -9.90
N PRO A 223 -17.73 15.25 -10.13
CA PRO A 223 -18.16 14.83 -11.46
C PRO A 223 -18.13 16.01 -12.44
N ASP A 224 -17.61 15.78 -13.63
CA ASP A 224 -17.60 16.76 -14.71
C ASP A 224 -18.10 16.12 -16.02
N LYS A 225 -18.90 16.85 -16.80
CA LYS A 225 -19.48 16.38 -18.07
C LYS A 225 -18.93 17.10 -19.29
N SER A 226 -18.03 18.07 -19.10
CA SER A 226 -17.49 18.91 -20.16
C SER A 226 -16.72 18.11 -21.20
N SER A 227 -16.37 18.77 -22.31
CA SER A 227 -15.51 18.22 -23.35
C SER A 227 -14.08 17.91 -22.86
N ARG A 228 -13.69 18.41 -21.68
CA ARG A 228 -12.40 18.08 -21.04
C ARG A 228 -12.32 16.61 -20.61
N CYS A 229 -13.49 15.99 -20.42
CA CYS A 229 -13.65 14.56 -20.22
C CYS A 229 -13.43 13.82 -21.54
N GLN A 230 -12.16 13.62 -21.91
CA GLN A 230 -11.77 12.75 -23.00
C GLN A 230 -12.30 11.32 -22.76
N THR A 231 -12.55 10.59 -23.85
CA THR A 231 -13.03 9.20 -23.83
C THR A 231 -12.02 8.26 -23.22
#